data_AF-A0A945XDV5-F1
#
_entry.id   AF-A0A945XDV5-F1
#
_cell.length_a   1.000
_cell.length_b   1.000
_cell.length_c   1.000
_cell.angle_alpha   90.00
_cell.angle_beta   90.00
_cell.angle_gamma   90.00
#
_symmetry.space_group_name_H-M   'P 1'
#
loop_
_entity.id
_entity.type
_entity.pdbx_description
1 polymer ?
#
loop_
_entity_poly.entity_id
_entity_poly.type
_entity_poly.pdbx_seq_one_letter_code
_entity_poly.pdbx_strand_id
1 'polypeptide(L)'
;ARVNSNTNPTDLIRGLKNDDTFEVRGLFDLSSTLDIPGGYGIRIGDSGPGGPGSDRAQLSVRRSSTGDFSVSFADFDLTAGTVTNLDADTLQSGHDQILLVLTRATTSSGITASYAYVDGGITDIGYNSALAGLTFQALSGASNVFTGPNFARAEFYASESPVQVNAPGVLAIFGLALAGLGLTRRRKQP
;
A
#
# COMPACT_ATOMS: atom_id res chain seq x y z
N ALA A 1 6.60 7.39 -1.11
CA ALA A 1 6.65 8.83 -1.38
C ALA A 1 5.27 9.44 -1.21
N ARG A 2 5.08 10.32 -0.22
CA ARG A 2 3.79 10.98 0.07
C ARG A 2 3.76 12.39 -0.48
N VAL A 3 2.66 12.76 -1.11
CA VAL A 3 2.39 14.13 -1.56
C VAL A 3 1.77 14.91 -0.41
N ASN A 4 2.37 16.03 -0.04
CA ASN A 4 1.78 16.94 0.95
C ASN A 4 0.64 17.72 0.30
N SER A 5 -0.47 17.81 1.02
CA SER A 5 -1.68 18.56 0.65
C SER A 5 -1.99 19.58 1.74
N ASN A 6 -2.67 20.66 1.36
CA ASN A 6 -3.11 21.71 2.29
C ASN A 6 -4.12 21.12 3.28
N THR A 7 -3.84 21.29 4.58
CA THR A 7 -4.64 20.73 5.68
C THR A 7 -5.53 21.75 6.39
N ASN A 8 -5.57 23.01 5.93
CA ASN A 8 -6.49 24.00 6.48
C ASN A 8 -7.92 23.61 6.07
N PRO A 9 -8.83 23.31 7.01
CA PRO A 9 -10.17 22.87 6.67
C PRO A 9 -11.03 23.97 6.06
N THR A 10 -10.67 25.25 6.22
CA THR A 10 -11.43 26.37 5.65
C THR A 10 -10.97 26.79 4.25
N ASP A 11 -9.80 26.33 3.81
CA ASP A 11 -9.28 26.58 2.45
C ASP A 11 -9.65 25.39 1.57
N LEU A 12 -10.81 25.47 0.91
CA LEU A 12 -11.30 24.45 -0.02
C LEU A 12 -10.71 24.58 -1.43
N ILE A 13 -9.96 25.65 -1.72
CA ILE A 13 -9.47 25.95 -3.08
C ILE A 13 -8.15 25.22 -3.36
N ARG A 14 -7.42 24.80 -2.32
CA ARG A 14 -6.08 24.21 -2.45
C ARG A 14 -6.00 22.85 -1.81
N GLY A 15 -5.42 21.88 -2.52
CA GLY A 15 -5.11 20.56 -2.00
C GLY A 15 -5.97 19.48 -2.64
N LEU A 16 -6.03 18.33 -1.98
CA LEU A 16 -6.98 17.26 -2.27
C LEU A 16 -8.08 17.33 -1.23
N LYS A 17 -9.20 17.99 -1.56
CA LYS A 17 -10.29 18.27 -0.63
C LYS A 17 -11.48 17.35 -0.83
N ASN A 18 -12.37 17.36 0.16
CA ASN A 18 -13.57 16.53 0.12
C ASN A 18 -14.58 17.00 -0.94
N ASP A 19 -14.50 18.23 -1.45
CA ASP A 19 -15.33 18.78 -2.51
C ASP A 19 -14.70 18.66 -3.92
N ASP A 20 -13.44 18.23 -4.01
CA ASP A 20 -12.74 18.06 -5.27
C ASP A 20 -13.08 16.73 -5.97
N THR A 21 -13.04 16.76 -7.31
CA THR A 21 -12.83 15.55 -8.13
C THR A 21 -11.35 15.41 -8.44
N PHE A 22 -10.77 14.25 -8.14
CA PHE A 22 -9.37 13.99 -8.44
C PHE A 22 -9.11 12.49 -8.64
N GLU A 23 -7.97 12.22 -9.24
CA GLU A 23 -7.44 10.87 -9.38
C GLU A 23 -6.01 10.81 -8.86
N VAL A 24 -5.66 9.68 -8.27
CA VAL A 24 -4.28 9.31 -7.97
C VAL A 24 -3.93 8.15 -8.87
N ARG A 25 -2.92 8.35 -9.70
CA ARG A 25 -2.46 7.39 -10.70
C ARG A 25 -1.04 6.96 -10.38
N GLY A 26 -0.78 5.66 -10.45
CA GLY A 26 0.57 5.10 -10.30
C GLY A 26 0.84 4.04 -11.36
N LEU A 27 1.87 4.27 -12.17
CA LEU A 27 2.35 3.30 -13.15
C LEU A 27 3.51 2.52 -12.54
N PHE A 28 3.42 1.19 -12.59
CA PHE A 28 4.40 0.29 -12.04
C PHE A 28 4.88 -0.67 -13.12
N ASP A 29 6.18 -0.92 -13.13
CA ASP A 29 6.82 -1.91 -13.99
C ASP A 29 6.63 -3.31 -13.40
N LEU A 30 6.16 -4.26 -14.22
CA LEU A 30 5.94 -5.65 -13.84
C LEU A 30 7.17 -6.53 -14.11
N SER A 31 8.18 -6.03 -14.84
CA SER A 31 9.41 -6.74 -15.19
C SER A 31 10.38 -6.92 -14.02
N SER A 32 10.23 -6.14 -12.95
CA SER A 32 11.02 -6.26 -11.73
C SER A 32 10.13 -6.20 -10.50
N THR A 33 10.38 -7.09 -9.52
CA THR A 33 9.80 -7.10 -8.16
C THR A 33 8.46 -7.82 -7.93
N LEU A 34 8.38 -9.08 -8.37
CA LEU A 34 7.51 -10.09 -7.74
C LEU A 34 8.28 -11.00 -6.76
N ASP A 35 9.61 -10.92 -6.70
CA ASP A 35 10.41 -11.85 -5.90
C ASP A 35 10.51 -11.53 -4.40
N ILE A 36 10.04 -10.36 -3.96
CA ILE A 36 10.10 -9.95 -2.55
C ILE A 36 8.74 -10.23 -1.89
N PRO A 37 8.68 -10.95 -0.75
CA PRO A 37 7.45 -11.08 0.03
C PRO A 37 6.97 -9.67 0.39
N GLY A 38 5.84 -9.24 -0.15
CA GLY A 38 5.46 -7.83 -0.09
C GLY A 38 4.46 -7.39 -1.15
N GLY A 39 4.40 -6.08 -1.35
CA GLY A 39 3.57 -5.45 -2.36
C GLY A 39 3.90 -3.97 -2.50
N TYR A 40 3.44 -3.40 -3.61
CA TYR A 40 3.56 -1.98 -3.91
C TYR A 40 2.21 -1.44 -4.34
N GLY A 41 2.07 -0.11 -4.33
CA GLY A 41 0.89 0.52 -4.88
C GLY A 41 0.76 1.98 -4.50
N ILE A 42 -0.49 2.43 -4.57
CA ILE A 42 -0.90 3.77 -4.24
C ILE A 42 -1.93 3.75 -3.11
N ARG A 43 -1.91 4.79 -2.29
CA ARG A 43 -2.87 4.95 -1.20
C ARG A 43 -3.24 6.40 -0.99
N ILE A 44 -4.44 6.62 -0.47
CA ILE A 44 -4.96 7.93 -0.11
C ILE A 44 -5.46 7.83 1.32
N GLY A 45 -4.97 8.73 2.18
CA GLY A 45 -5.35 8.76 3.58
C GLY A 45 -5.39 10.18 4.12
N ASP A 46 -6.03 10.32 5.26
CA ASP A 46 -6.33 11.60 5.92
C ASP A 46 -5.26 12.01 6.95
N SER A 47 -4.15 11.26 7.02
CA SER A 47 -3.07 11.50 7.99
C SER A 47 -2.58 12.95 8.00
N GLY A 48 -2.76 13.64 9.13
CA GLY A 48 -2.33 15.02 9.38
C GLY A 48 -0.96 15.11 10.06
N PRO A 49 -0.37 16.31 10.19
CA PRO A 49 0.76 16.53 11.09
C PRO A 49 0.26 16.37 12.54
N GLY A 50 0.61 15.26 13.20
CA GLY A 50 0.31 15.04 14.63
C GLY A 50 -0.38 13.73 15.00
N GLY A 51 -0.78 12.90 14.03
CA GLY A 51 -1.37 11.59 14.32
C GLY A 51 -1.49 10.68 13.10
N PRO A 52 -1.61 9.36 13.29
CA PRO A 52 -2.06 8.48 12.22
C PRO A 52 -3.45 8.98 11.80
N GLY A 53 -3.66 9.18 10.51
CA GLY A 53 -5.01 9.47 10.01
C GLY A 53 -5.99 8.38 10.44
N SER A 54 -7.30 8.64 10.42
CA SER A 54 -8.28 7.62 10.78
C SER A 54 -8.49 6.60 9.67
N ASP A 55 -8.44 7.01 8.41
CA ASP A 55 -8.93 6.21 7.30
C ASP A 55 -8.00 6.25 6.09
N ARG A 56 -7.91 5.13 5.38
CA ARG A 56 -7.05 5.00 4.21
C ARG A 56 -7.58 4.01 3.17
N ALA A 57 -7.76 4.51 1.96
CA ALA A 57 -7.96 3.72 0.76
C ALA A 57 -6.61 3.26 0.21
N GLN A 58 -6.44 1.97 -0.08
CA GLN A 58 -5.20 1.42 -0.60
C GLN A 58 -5.47 0.48 -1.79
N LEU A 59 -4.84 0.78 -2.93
CA LEU A 59 -4.83 -0.08 -4.11
C LEU A 59 -3.41 -0.60 -4.34
N SER A 60 -3.29 -1.92 -4.43
CA SER A 60 -1.99 -2.57 -4.33
C SER A 60 -1.85 -3.80 -5.20
N VAL A 61 -0.66 -4.00 -5.75
CA VAL A 61 -0.24 -5.30 -6.25
C VAL A 61 0.50 -5.99 -5.12
N ARG A 62 -0.02 -7.14 -4.69
CA ARG A 62 0.53 -7.89 -3.56
C ARG A 62 0.57 -9.38 -3.83
N ARG A 63 1.58 -10.03 -3.25
CA ARG A 63 1.64 -11.49 -3.20
C ARG A 63 0.71 -12.02 -2.11
N SER A 64 -0.11 -12.99 -2.46
CA SER A 64 -0.93 -13.76 -1.53
C SER A 64 -0.09 -14.77 -0.75
N SER A 65 -0.68 -15.38 0.29
CA SER A 65 -0.04 -16.45 1.06
C SER A 65 0.17 -17.74 0.24
N THR A 66 -0.58 -17.94 -0.84
CA THR A 66 -0.41 -19.08 -1.77
C THR A 66 0.68 -18.83 -2.81
N GLY A 67 1.23 -17.60 -2.85
CA GLY A 67 2.31 -17.20 -3.76
C GLY A 67 1.83 -16.49 -5.02
N ASP A 68 0.52 -16.46 -5.27
CA ASP A 68 -0.10 -15.79 -6.42
C ASP A 68 -0.17 -14.27 -6.21
N PHE A 69 -0.07 -13.50 -7.29
CA PHE A 69 -0.22 -12.05 -7.23
C PHE A 69 -1.66 -11.63 -7.45
N SER A 70 -2.06 -10.59 -6.71
CA SER A 70 -3.37 -9.98 -6.83
C SER A 70 -3.27 -8.47 -6.87
N VAL A 71 -4.15 -7.85 -7.64
CA VAL A 71 -4.48 -6.44 -7.53
C VAL A 71 -5.59 -6.34 -6.49
N SER A 72 -5.36 -5.68 -5.37
CA SER A 72 -6.30 -5.62 -4.26
C SER A 72 -6.58 -4.20 -3.83
N PHE A 73 -7.87 -3.91 -3.67
CA PHE A 73 -8.39 -2.68 -3.11
C PHE A 73 -8.88 -2.93 -1.68
N ALA A 74 -8.34 -2.18 -0.73
CA ALA A 74 -8.66 -2.33 0.68
C ALA A 74 -8.91 -0.99 1.37
N ASP A 75 -9.79 -1.05 2.36
CA ASP A 75 -10.09 0.01 3.30
C ASP A 75 -9.38 -0.26 4.63
N PHE A 76 -8.68 0.74 5.15
CA PHE A 76 -7.98 0.67 6.42
C PHE A 76 -8.61 1.67 7.37
N ASP A 77 -9.30 1.17 8.39
CA ASP A 77 -9.68 1.94 9.56
C ASP A 77 -8.53 1.82 10.57
N LEU A 78 -7.68 2.83 10.59
CA LEU A 78 -6.50 2.90 11.45
C LEU A 78 -6.88 3.19 12.91
N THR A 79 -8.10 3.70 13.15
CA THR A 79 -8.62 3.96 14.50
C THR A 79 -9.09 2.65 15.14
N ALA A 80 -9.85 1.83 14.41
CA ALA A 80 -10.28 0.51 14.85
C ALA A 80 -9.18 -0.56 14.68
N GLY A 81 -8.12 -0.26 13.93
CA GLY A 81 -7.05 -1.21 13.60
C GLY A 81 -7.52 -2.33 12.68
N THR A 82 -8.50 -2.05 11.82
CA THR A 82 -9.09 -3.05 10.92
C THR A 82 -8.68 -2.80 9.47
N VAL A 83 -8.66 -3.90 8.71
CA VAL A 83 -8.41 -3.88 7.27
C VAL A 83 -9.52 -4.68 6.61
N THR A 84 -10.29 -4.02 5.75
CA THR A 84 -11.36 -4.64 4.98
C THR A 84 -10.91 -4.72 3.53
N ASN A 85 -10.75 -5.94 3.01
CA ASN A 85 -10.55 -6.12 1.57
C ASN A 85 -11.88 -5.87 0.87
N LEU A 86 -11.94 -4.83 0.04
CA LEU A 86 -13.15 -4.44 -0.68
C LEU A 86 -13.32 -5.27 -1.95
N ASP A 87 -12.23 -5.45 -2.69
CA ASP A 87 -12.19 -6.32 -3.86
C ASP A 87 -10.74 -6.73 -4.19
N ALA A 88 -10.59 -7.82 -4.93
CA ALA A 88 -9.31 -8.25 -5.46
C ALA A 88 -9.46 -9.08 -6.73
N ASP A 89 -8.58 -8.80 -7.69
CA ASP A 89 -8.45 -9.55 -8.94
C ASP A 89 -7.09 -10.26 -9.00
N THR A 90 -7.03 -11.40 -9.68
CA THR A 90 -5.77 -12.07 -9.98
C THR A 90 -4.94 -11.23 -10.93
N LEU A 91 -3.66 -11.00 -10.59
CA LEU A 91 -2.73 -10.31 -11.49
C LEU A 91 -2.45 -11.20 -12.71
N GLN A 92 -2.64 -10.65 -13.90
CA GLN A 92 -2.37 -11.32 -15.16
C GLN A 92 -0.89 -11.22 -15.49
N SER A 93 -0.31 -12.34 -15.92
CA SER A 93 1.08 -12.39 -16.38
C SER A 93 1.17 -11.97 -17.85
N GLY A 94 2.39 -11.64 -18.31
CA GLY A 94 2.67 -11.34 -19.71
C GLY A 94 2.48 -9.87 -20.10
N HIS A 95 2.20 -8.99 -19.14
CA HIS A 95 2.15 -7.55 -19.33
C HIS A 95 3.42 -6.87 -18.85
N ASP A 96 3.77 -5.75 -19.49
CA ASP A 96 5.00 -5.00 -19.14
C ASP A 96 4.80 -4.14 -17.90
N GLN A 97 3.64 -3.50 -17.77
CA GLN A 97 3.34 -2.53 -16.73
C GLN A 97 1.89 -2.62 -16.26
N ILE A 98 1.61 -2.03 -15.10
CA ILE A 98 0.26 -1.86 -14.56
C ILE A 98 0.05 -0.42 -14.10
N LEU A 99 -1.06 0.16 -14.53
CA LEU A 99 -1.56 1.45 -14.05
C LEU A 99 -2.60 1.22 -12.97
N LEU A 100 -2.35 1.72 -11.77
CA LEU A 100 -3.28 1.74 -10.65
C LEU A 100 -3.94 3.11 -10.55
N VAL A 101 -5.26 3.16 -10.36
CA VAL A 101 -6.02 4.41 -10.27
C VAL A 101 -6.98 4.38 -9.08
N LEU A 102 -6.83 5.36 -8.19
CA LEU A 102 -7.81 5.69 -7.16
C LEU A 102 -8.56 6.95 -7.58
N THR A 103 -9.89 6.89 -7.62
CA THR A 103 -10.74 7.97 -8.11
C THR A 103 -11.63 8.51 -7.00
N ARG A 104 -11.69 9.83 -6.89
CA ARG A 104 -12.70 10.54 -6.13
C ARG A 104 -13.60 11.31 -7.08
N ALA A 105 -14.88 10.93 -7.15
CA ALA A 105 -15.89 11.69 -7.89
C ALA A 105 -16.60 12.70 -6.97
N THR A 106 -17.00 13.86 -7.50
CA THR A 106 -17.80 14.87 -6.78
C THR A 106 -19.15 14.33 -6.28
N THR A 107 -19.72 13.34 -6.97
CA THR A 107 -21.03 12.76 -6.64
C THR A 107 -20.97 11.64 -5.60
N SER A 108 -19.77 11.24 -5.16
CA SER A 108 -19.55 10.16 -4.20
C SER A 108 -18.64 10.62 -3.07
N SER A 109 -18.94 10.19 -1.83
CA SER A 109 -18.02 10.40 -0.70
C SER A 109 -16.83 9.43 -0.72
N GLY A 110 -16.97 8.31 -1.43
CA GLY A 110 -16.00 7.22 -1.43
C GLY A 110 -14.95 7.34 -2.53
N ILE A 111 -13.76 6.84 -2.23
CA ILE A 111 -12.69 6.54 -3.17
C ILE A 111 -13.00 5.19 -3.83
N THR A 112 -12.99 5.13 -5.15
CA THR A 112 -13.09 3.89 -5.92
C THR A 112 -11.76 3.52 -6.55
N ALA A 113 -11.61 2.27 -6.97
CA ALA A 113 -10.37 1.75 -7.51
C ALA A 113 -10.58 1.13 -8.91
N SER A 114 -9.58 1.32 -9.78
CA SER A 114 -9.49 0.62 -11.05
C SER A 114 -8.03 0.43 -11.43
N TYR A 115 -7.78 -0.46 -12.39
CA TYR A 115 -6.46 -0.67 -12.95
C TYR A 115 -6.52 -0.99 -14.44
N ALA A 116 -5.39 -0.84 -15.13
CA ALA A 116 -5.23 -1.28 -16.52
C ALA A 116 -3.82 -1.82 -16.73
N TYR A 117 -3.69 -2.84 -17.57
CA TYR A 117 -2.38 -3.28 -18.05
C TYR A 117 -1.89 -2.38 -19.18
N VAL A 118 -0.58 -2.20 -19.24
CA VAL A 118 0.09 -1.34 -20.21
C VAL A 118 1.23 -2.14 -20.84
N ASP A 119 1.15 -2.34 -22.15
CA ASP A 119 2.14 -3.07 -22.93
C ASP A 119 2.88 -2.13 -23.90
N GLY A 120 4.16 -2.39 -24.13
CA GLY A 120 5.02 -1.54 -24.95
C GLY A 120 5.67 -0.37 -24.21
N GLY A 121 5.52 -0.31 -22.88
CA GLY A 121 6.22 0.62 -22.00
C GLY A 121 5.87 2.09 -22.23
N ILE A 122 4.80 2.57 -21.58
CA ILE A 122 4.47 4.00 -21.59
C ILE A 122 5.26 4.68 -20.48
N THR A 123 5.90 5.82 -20.76
CA THR A 123 6.64 6.59 -19.75
C THR A 123 5.92 7.85 -19.29
N ASP A 124 4.87 8.27 -19.99
CA ASP A 124 4.11 9.48 -19.68
C ASP A 124 2.60 9.19 -19.52
N ILE A 125 2.17 9.10 -18.26
CA ILE A 125 0.77 8.96 -17.86
C ILE A 125 0.02 10.31 -17.71
N GLY A 126 0.71 11.43 -17.96
CA GLY A 126 0.11 12.76 -18.00
C GLY A 126 -0.54 13.10 -19.35
N TYR A 127 -0.18 12.36 -20.41
CA TYR A 127 -0.76 12.51 -21.74
C TYR A 127 -2.00 11.62 -21.90
N ASN A 128 -3.20 12.22 -21.85
CA ASN A 128 -4.48 11.49 -21.96
C ASN A 128 -4.58 10.57 -23.20
N SER A 129 -3.91 10.89 -24.29
CA SER A 129 -3.89 10.05 -25.50
C SER A 129 -3.24 8.68 -25.27
N ALA A 130 -2.25 8.58 -24.39
CA ALA A 130 -1.59 7.33 -24.03
C ALA A 130 -2.51 6.43 -23.19
N LEU A 131 -3.46 7.03 -22.46
CA LEU A 131 -4.42 6.34 -21.61
C LEU A 131 -5.71 5.95 -22.33
N ALA A 132 -6.05 6.64 -23.41
CA ALA A 132 -7.31 6.45 -24.14
C ALA A 132 -7.47 5.06 -24.78
N GLY A 133 -6.36 4.35 -25.01
CA GLY A 133 -6.36 2.98 -25.52
C GLY A 133 -6.42 1.89 -24.44
N LEU A 134 -6.35 2.26 -23.16
CA LEU A 134 -6.32 1.29 -22.07
C LEU A 134 -7.73 0.82 -21.71
N THR A 135 -7.85 -0.48 -21.46
CA THR A 135 -9.08 -1.06 -20.89
C THR A 135 -8.94 -1.11 -19.37
N PHE A 136 -9.75 -0.30 -18.69
CA PHE A 136 -9.77 -0.27 -17.23
C PHE A 136 -10.69 -1.35 -16.66
N GLN A 137 -10.13 -2.17 -15.79
CA GLN A 137 -10.86 -3.06 -14.91
C GLN A 137 -11.22 -2.30 -13.63
N ALA A 138 -12.52 -2.15 -13.38
CA ALA A 138 -13.02 -1.53 -12.16
C ALA A 138 -13.10 -2.57 -11.04
N LEU A 139 -12.60 -2.19 -9.86
CA LEU A 139 -12.77 -2.97 -8.64
C LEU A 139 -14.02 -2.48 -7.89
N SER A 140 -14.69 -3.40 -7.22
CA SER A 140 -15.93 -3.17 -6.47
C SER A 140 -15.66 -2.46 -5.14
N GLY A 141 -16.71 -1.84 -4.60
CA GLY A 141 -16.68 -1.18 -3.30
C GLY A 141 -16.10 0.25 -3.35
N ALA A 142 -16.11 0.90 -2.18
CA ALA A 142 -15.56 2.24 -2.00
C ALA A 142 -15.03 2.41 -0.57
N SER A 143 -13.95 3.16 -0.41
CA SER A 143 -13.36 3.51 0.89
C SER A 143 -13.61 4.98 1.21
N ASN A 144 -14.03 5.29 2.44
CA ASN A 144 -14.33 6.66 2.85
C ASN A 144 -13.14 7.26 3.60
N VAL A 145 -12.37 8.12 2.94
CA VAL A 145 -11.17 8.75 3.53
C VAL A 145 -11.48 10.09 4.21
N PHE A 146 -12.68 10.65 4.03
CA PHE A 146 -13.07 11.98 4.53
C PHE A 146 -14.05 11.93 5.71
N THR A 147 -14.00 10.86 6.49
CA THR A 147 -14.77 10.60 7.73
C THR A 147 -14.32 11.48 8.91
N GLY A 148 -13.10 12.00 8.88
CA GLY A 148 -12.56 12.96 9.84
C GLY A 148 -12.29 14.33 9.22
N PRO A 149 -11.06 14.60 8.75
CA PRO A 149 -10.74 15.87 8.12
C PRO A 149 -11.25 15.92 6.66
N ASN A 150 -11.41 17.14 6.14
CA ASN A 150 -11.85 17.38 4.76
C ASN A 150 -10.70 17.41 3.75
N PHE A 151 -9.53 16.86 4.09
CA PHE A 151 -8.37 16.79 3.22
C PHE A 151 -7.84 15.37 3.18
N ALA A 152 -7.20 15.01 2.06
CA ALA A 152 -6.48 13.76 1.93
C ALA A 152 -5.05 13.99 1.41
N ARG A 153 -4.22 12.97 1.52
CA ARG A 153 -2.85 12.91 1.00
C ARG A 153 -2.66 11.61 0.24
N ALA A 154 -2.15 11.74 -0.97
CA ALA A 154 -1.79 10.62 -1.83
C ALA A 154 -0.37 10.13 -1.51
N GLU A 155 -0.13 8.84 -1.64
CA GLU A 155 1.17 8.25 -1.43
C GLU A 155 1.41 7.04 -2.34
N PHE A 156 2.63 6.98 -2.89
CA PHE A 156 3.22 5.77 -3.42
C PHE A 156 3.92 5.01 -2.31
N TYR A 157 3.74 3.70 -2.23
CA TYR A 157 4.42 2.91 -1.23
C TYR A 157 4.88 1.58 -1.80
N ALA A 158 5.91 1.04 -1.16
CA ALA A 158 6.35 -0.33 -1.31
C ALA A 158 6.59 -0.87 0.10
N SER A 159 6.16 -2.10 0.33
CA SER A 159 6.29 -2.76 1.62
C SER A 159 6.78 -4.17 1.42
N GLU A 160 7.75 -4.57 2.23
CA GLU A 160 8.13 -5.97 2.39
C GLU A 160 7.32 -6.55 3.55
N SER A 161 6.78 -7.75 3.36
CA SER A 161 6.27 -8.53 4.49
C SER A 161 7.47 -8.93 5.33
N PRO A 162 7.49 -8.64 6.64
CA PRO A 162 8.58 -9.05 7.50
C PRO A 162 8.69 -10.58 7.45
N VAL A 163 9.85 -11.08 7.03
CA VAL A 163 10.19 -12.49 7.23
C VAL A 163 10.08 -12.71 8.74
N GLN A 164 9.12 -13.53 9.18
CA GLN A 164 9.06 -13.95 10.57
C GLN A 164 10.38 -14.64 10.88
N VAL A 165 11.26 -13.97 11.64
CA VAL A 165 12.44 -14.62 12.18
C VAL A 165 11.92 -15.56 13.25
N ASN A 166 11.66 -16.80 12.87
CA ASN A 166 11.39 -17.86 13.82
C ASN A 166 12.62 -17.93 14.73
N ALA A 167 12.45 -17.49 15.98
CA ALA A 167 13.48 -17.53 17.01
C ALA A 167 13.70 -18.90 17.72
N PRO A 168 13.25 -20.09 17.24
CA PRO A 168 13.62 -21.34 17.93
C PRO A 168 15.13 -21.53 18.04
N GLY A 169 15.90 -21.09 17.03
CA GLY A 169 17.36 -21.25 17.02
C GLY A 169 18.11 -20.26 17.91
N VAL A 170 17.61 -19.02 18.05
CA VAL A 170 18.31 -17.96 18.80
C VAL A 170 18.30 -18.28 20.30
N LEU A 171 17.18 -18.75 20.85
CA LEU A 171 17.12 -19.20 22.25
C LEU A 171 18.02 -20.41 22.53
N ALA A 172 18.11 -21.35 21.59
CA ALA A 172 18.98 -22.52 21.75
C ALA A 172 20.47 -22.11 21.76
N ILE A 173 20.88 -21.18 20.89
CA ILE A 173 22.25 -20.67 20.83
C ILE A 173 22.58 -19.84 22.07
N PHE A 174 21.69 -18.95 22.52
CA PHE A 174 21.87 -18.21 23.77
C PHE A 174 21.91 -19.13 24.99
N GLY A 175 21.05 -20.14 25.05
CA GLY A 175 21.02 -21.13 26.13
C GLY A 175 22.31 -21.96 26.20
N LEU A 176 22.83 -22.42 25.06
CA LEU A 176 24.09 -23.14 24.98
C LEU A 176 25.29 -22.26 25.33
N ALA A 177 25.30 -20.98 24.92
CA ALA A 177 26.34 -20.03 25.28
C ALA A 177 26.39 -19.77 26.80
N LEU A 178 25.24 -19.61 27.45
CA LEU A 178 25.15 -19.47 28.91
C LEU A 178 25.58 -20.75 29.65
N ALA A 179 25.19 -21.93 29.16
CA ALA A 179 25.60 -23.20 29.74
C ALA A 179 27.12 -23.42 29.63
N GLY A 180 27.73 -23.02 28.50
CA GLY A 180 29.17 -23.06 28.30
C GLY A 180 29.96 -22.14 29.26
N LEU A 181 29.44 -20.94 29.55
CA LEU A 181 30.04 -20.05 30.56
C LEU A 181 29.86 -20.57 32.00
N GLY A 182 28.79 -21.32 32.30
CA GLY A 182 28.59 -21.91 33.62
C GLY A 182 29.53 -23.08 33.92
N LEU A 183 29.91 -23.86 32.90
CA LEU A 183 30.74 -25.06 33.04
C LEU A 183 32.25 -24.77 33.08
N THR A 184 32.70 -23.57 32.72
CA THR A 184 34.13 -23.19 32.74
C THR A 184 34.65 -22.81 34.13
N ARG A 185 33.81 -22.80 35.17
CA ARG A 185 34.23 -22.49 36.54
C ARG A 185 34.44 -23.73 37.40
N ARG A 186 35.44 -24.56 37.08
CA ARG A 186 36.01 -25.49 38.07
C ARG A 186 37.54 -25.66 37.94
N ARG A 187 38.18 -25.40 39.10
CA ARG A 187 39.60 -25.58 39.50
C ARG A 187 40.48 -24.35 39.26
N LYS A 188 41.31 -23.93 40.20
CA LYS A 188 42.03 -24.63 41.29
C LYS A 188 41.90 -23.83 42.60
N GLN A 189 42.10 -24.41 43.78
CA GLN A 189 43.40 -24.56 44.47
C GLN A 189 43.12 -24.98 45.94
N PRO A 190 44.11 -25.38 46.75
CA PRO A 190 45.36 -26.10 46.51
C PRO A 190 45.26 -27.58 46.93
#